data_AF-A0A7S1UBD2-F1
#
_entry.id   AF-A0A7S1UBD2-F1
#
_cell.length_a   1.000
_cell.length_b   1.000
_cell.length_c   1.000
_cell.angle_alpha   90.00
_cell.angle_beta   90.00
_cell.angle_gamma   90.00
#
_symmetry.space_group_name_H-M   'P 1'
#
loop_
_entity.id
_entity.type
_entity.pdbx_description
1 polymer ?
#
loop_
_entity_poly.entity_id
_entity_poly.type
_entity_poly.pdbx_seq_one_letter_code
_entity_poly.pdbx_strand_id
1 'polypeptide(L)'
;MLGDHPLYETFLKNLWRHRETVTPLRMSTIEGLELLHAAGVDPEVIYIDADHHYEAVYADVKRCLELFPDATLVGDDYGHYKDVENAVIQNAAAFGKTLHVDANHCWTYATLRSDTGQTFTPGPEQRRRDEPAAAAAPPAGAA
;
A
#
# COMPACT_ATOMS: atom_id res chain seq x y z
N MET A 1 20.75 2.55 13.68
CA MET A 1 19.64 3.51 13.51
C MET A 1 20.18 4.76 12.81
N LEU A 2 19.52 5.17 11.74
CA LEU A 2 19.84 6.34 10.91
C LEU A 2 19.23 7.65 11.49
N GLY A 3 19.04 7.74 12.81
CA GLY A 3 18.18 8.75 13.45
C GLY A 3 18.49 10.21 13.08
N ASP A 4 19.77 10.52 12.88
CA ASP A 4 20.24 11.86 12.46
C ASP A 4 20.70 11.90 11.00
N HIS A 5 20.54 10.82 10.23
CA HIS A 5 20.97 10.81 8.85
C HIS A 5 20.00 11.65 8.01
N PRO A 6 20.47 12.65 7.26
CA PRO A 6 19.61 13.53 6.47
C PRO A 6 19.19 12.78 5.19
N LEU A 7 18.31 11.78 5.33
CA LEU A 7 17.88 10.88 4.25
C LEU A 7 17.27 11.67 3.09
N TYR A 8 16.45 12.68 3.40
CA TYR A 8 15.85 13.54 2.40
C TYR A 8 16.91 14.32 1.61
N GLU A 9 17.84 14.99 2.30
CA GLU A 9 18.89 15.77 1.65
C GLU A 9 19.87 14.86 0.89
N THR A 10 20.06 13.62 1.34
CA THR A 10 20.83 12.60 0.65
C THR A 10 20.13 12.15 -0.63
N PHE A 11 18.82 11.91 -0.58
CA PHE A 11 18.00 11.62 -1.77
C PHE A 11 18.11 12.75 -2.80
N LEU A 12 17.97 14.01 -2.36
CA LEU A 12 18.10 15.18 -3.23
C LEU A 12 19.48 15.26 -3.90
N LYS A 13 20.55 15.00 -3.14
CA LYS A 13 21.92 14.98 -3.68
C LYS A 13 22.10 13.85 -4.70
N ASN A 14 21.62 12.65 -4.39
CA ASN A 14 21.74 11.48 -5.24
C ASN A 14 20.99 11.68 -6.57
N LEU A 15 19.81 12.30 -6.54
CA LEU A 15 18.98 12.52 -7.72
C LEU A 15 19.12 13.91 -8.34
N TRP A 16 20.13 14.70 -7.97
CA TRP A 16 20.31 16.05 -8.50
C TRP A 16 20.38 16.12 -10.04
N ARG A 17 20.93 15.07 -10.66
CA ARG A 17 21.01 14.95 -12.13
C ARG A 17 19.65 14.69 -12.80
N HIS A 18 18.65 14.27 -12.03
CA HIS A 18 17.30 13.92 -12.48
C HIS A 18 16.22 14.90 -11.99
N ARG A 19 16.61 16.02 -11.39
CA ARG A 19 15.69 17.01 -10.76
C ARG A 19 14.62 17.59 -11.68
N GLU A 20 14.81 17.53 -13.00
CA GLU A 20 13.83 18.01 -13.99
C GLU A 20 12.73 16.97 -14.26
N THR A 21 12.94 15.71 -13.88
CA THR A 21 12.00 14.60 -14.10
C THR A 21 11.60 13.90 -12.80
N VAL A 22 12.25 14.23 -11.67
CA VAL A 22 11.96 13.68 -10.35
C VAL A 22 11.62 14.84 -9.42
N THR A 23 10.37 14.85 -8.94
CA THR A 23 9.87 15.83 -7.98
C THR A 23 9.69 15.17 -6.61
N PRO A 24 10.60 15.38 -5.65
CA PRO A 24 10.47 14.84 -4.31
C PRO A 24 9.40 15.57 -3.51
N LEU A 25 8.57 14.81 -2.78
CA LEU A 25 7.58 15.33 -1.84
C LEU A 25 7.99 14.90 -0.41
N ARG A 26 8.19 15.89 0.48
CA ARG A 26 8.55 15.63 1.89
C ARG A 26 7.29 15.67 2.77
N MET A 27 6.51 14.61 2.72
CA MET A 27 5.25 14.43 3.47
C MET A 27 4.96 12.93 3.65
N SER A 28 3.92 12.59 4.39
CA SER A 28 3.45 11.20 4.46
C SER A 28 2.88 10.72 3.12
N THR A 29 2.82 9.39 2.92
CA THR A 29 2.24 8.81 1.71
C THR A 29 0.82 9.31 1.47
N ILE A 30 -0.03 9.30 2.51
CA ILE A 30 -1.44 9.71 2.41
C ILE A 30 -1.57 11.18 1.99
N GLU A 31 -0.82 12.09 2.63
CA GLU A 31 -0.83 13.51 2.25
C GLU A 31 -0.36 13.72 0.81
N GLY A 32 0.66 12.96 0.38
CA GLY A 32 1.18 13.00 -0.99
C GLY A 32 0.16 12.54 -2.03
N LEU A 33 -0.51 11.41 -1.77
CA LEU A 33 -1.56 10.88 -2.65
C LEU A 33 -2.72 11.86 -2.79
N GLU A 34 -3.17 12.46 -1.69
CA GLU A 34 -4.26 13.45 -1.69
C GLU A 34 -3.89 14.73 -2.43
N LEU A 35 -2.66 15.23 -2.23
CA LEU A 35 -2.13 16.38 -2.95
C LEU A 35 -2.12 16.13 -4.47
N LEU A 36 -1.59 14.98 -4.90
CA LEU A 36 -1.48 14.62 -6.31
C LEU A 36 -2.85 14.45 -6.96
N HIS A 37 -3.78 13.78 -6.27
CA HIS A 37 -5.15 13.61 -6.75
C HIS A 37 -5.87 14.96 -6.89
N ALA A 38 -5.75 15.84 -5.88
CA ALA A 38 -6.33 17.18 -5.92
C ALA A 38 -5.71 18.07 -7.02
N ALA A 39 -4.45 17.83 -7.38
CA ALA A 39 -3.77 18.49 -8.48
C ALA A 39 -4.13 17.93 -9.88
N GLY A 40 -4.95 16.87 -9.95
CA GLY A 40 -5.36 16.24 -11.20
C GLY A 40 -4.26 15.41 -11.87
N VAL A 41 -3.29 14.92 -11.09
CA VAL A 41 -2.28 13.99 -11.59
C VAL A 41 -2.93 12.63 -11.85
N ASP A 42 -2.62 12.04 -13.00
CA ASP A 42 -3.11 10.73 -13.42
C ASP A 42 -1.93 9.77 -13.63
N PRO A 43 -1.47 9.07 -12.57
CA PRO A 43 -0.32 8.19 -12.66
C PRO A 43 -0.66 6.89 -13.38
N GLU A 44 0.17 6.51 -14.36
CA GLU A 44 0.04 5.20 -15.02
C GLU A 44 0.44 4.05 -14.08
N VAL A 45 1.44 4.28 -13.22
CA VAL A 45 2.00 3.29 -12.29
C VAL A 45 2.27 3.94 -10.95
N ILE A 46 1.98 3.21 -9.87
CA ILE A 46 2.34 3.56 -8.51
C ILE A 46 3.15 2.38 -7.92
N TYR A 47 4.34 2.67 -7.39
CA TYR A 47 5.21 1.69 -6.75
C TYR A 47 5.29 1.97 -5.24
N ILE A 48 4.93 0.98 -4.42
CA ILE A 48 4.89 1.07 -2.95
C ILE A 48 6.05 0.26 -2.34
N ASP A 49 6.98 0.98 -1.72
CA ASP A 49 8.10 0.48 -0.92
C ASP A 49 8.36 1.50 0.20
N ALA A 50 7.57 1.41 1.26
CA ALA A 50 7.45 2.45 2.30
C ALA A 50 7.59 1.86 3.72
N ASP A 51 6.47 1.63 4.41
CA ASP A 51 6.45 1.01 5.73
C ASP A 51 6.16 -0.50 5.59
N HIS A 52 6.47 -1.28 6.63
CA HIS A 52 6.25 -2.72 6.68
C HIS A 52 5.27 -3.14 7.79
N HIS A 53 4.67 -2.19 8.51
CA HIS A 53 3.63 -2.45 9.50
C HIS A 53 2.25 -2.46 8.85
N TYR A 54 1.42 -3.40 9.29
CA TYR A 54 0.15 -3.72 8.66
C TYR A 54 -0.75 -2.49 8.42
N GLU A 55 -0.98 -1.66 9.44
CA GLU A 55 -1.89 -0.51 9.34
C GLU A 55 -1.43 0.53 8.32
N ALA A 56 -0.11 0.77 8.24
CA ALA A 56 0.46 1.72 7.30
C ALA A 56 0.34 1.20 5.86
N VAL A 57 0.73 -0.07 5.62
CA VAL A 57 0.61 -0.68 4.29
C VAL A 57 -0.84 -0.76 3.84
N TYR A 58 -1.74 -1.16 4.74
CA TYR A 58 -3.17 -1.26 4.42
C TYR A 58 -3.73 0.10 4.01
N ALA A 59 -3.40 1.16 4.76
CA ALA A 59 -3.84 2.51 4.46
C ALA A 59 -3.29 3.02 3.13
N ASP A 60 -2.00 2.84 2.87
CA ASP A 60 -1.34 3.29 1.63
C ASP A 60 -1.94 2.59 0.40
N VAL A 61 -2.06 1.26 0.45
CA VAL A 61 -2.63 0.46 -0.64
C VAL A 61 -4.10 0.83 -0.88
N LYS A 62 -4.89 0.91 0.19
CA LYS A 62 -6.32 1.30 0.12
C LYS A 62 -6.47 2.67 -0.52
N ARG A 63 -5.67 3.66 -0.09
CA ARG A 63 -5.77 5.03 -0.59
C ARG A 63 -5.38 5.13 -2.06
N CYS A 64 -4.36 4.40 -2.50
CA CYS A 64 -4.02 4.30 -3.92
C CYS A 64 -5.20 3.77 -4.74
N LEU A 65 -5.85 2.68 -4.29
CA LEU A 65 -6.99 2.09 -4.98
C LEU A 65 -8.22 3.01 -5.04
N GLU A 66 -8.44 3.83 -4.01
CA GLU A 66 -9.54 4.80 -3.96
C GLU A 66 -9.30 6.01 -4.87
N LEU A 67 -8.09 6.57 -4.87
CA LEU A 67 -7.79 7.82 -5.57
C LEU A 67 -7.35 7.61 -7.02
N PHE A 68 -6.72 6.48 -7.31
CA PHE A 68 -6.12 6.16 -8.60
C PHE A 68 -6.52 4.74 -9.05
N PRO A 69 -7.83 4.48 -9.26
CA PRO A 69 -8.33 3.14 -9.57
C PRO A 69 -7.81 2.55 -10.88
N ASP A 70 -7.38 3.41 -11.80
CA ASP A 70 -6.87 3.05 -13.12
C ASP A 70 -5.34 2.88 -13.15
N ALA A 71 -4.63 3.31 -12.10
CA ALA A 71 -3.19 3.16 -12.00
C ALA A 71 -2.80 1.70 -11.76
N THR A 72 -1.70 1.27 -12.38
CA THR A 72 -1.09 -0.02 -12.07
C THR A 72 -0.37 0.08 -10.73
N LEU A 73 -0.89 -0.62 -9.73
CA LEU A 73 -0.27 -0.68 -8.41
C LEU A 73 0.72 -1.84 -8.32
N VAL A 74 1.96 -1.54 -7.94
CA VAL A 74 3.04 -2.48 -7.70
C VAL A 74 3.60 -2.21 -6.32
N GLY A 75 4.08 -3.24 -5.62
CA GLY A 75 4.84 -3.04 -4.40
C GLY A 75 5.84 -4.16 -4.17
N ASP A 76 6.66 -3.99 -3.15
CA ASP A 76 7.70 -4.95 -2.75
C ASP A 76 7.32 -5.69 -1.46
N ASP A 77 8.25 -6.52 -0.97
CA ASP A 77 8.28 -7.10 0.38
C ASP A 77 7.20 -8.15 0.71
N TYR A 78 6.49 -8.64 -0.31
CA TYR A 78 5.49 -9.67 -0.14
C TYR A 78 6.09 -10.98 0.36
N GLY A 79 5.73 -11.40 1.58
CA GLY A 79 6.25 -12.61 2.20
C GLY A 79 7.61 -12.44 2.88
N HIS A 80 8.29 -11.30 2.71
CA HIS A 80 9.36 -10.87 3.62
C HIS A 80 8.77 -10.37 4.95
N TYR A 81 7.64 -9.65 4.86
CA TYR A 81 6.91 -9.16 6.02
C TYR A 81 5.47 -9.69 5.97
N LYS A 82 5.06 -10.36 7.06
CA LYS A 82 3.68 -10.89 7.16
C LYS A 82 2.63 -9.79 7.18
N ASP A 83 2.99 -8.63 7.70
CA ASP A 83 2.13 -7.45 7.73
C ASP A 83 1.89 -6.89 6.32
N VAL A 84 2.92 -6.83 5.47
CA VAL A 84 2.80 -6.47 4.05
C VAL A 84 1.91 -7.48 3.33
N GLU A 85 2.20 -8.78 3.47
CA GLU A 85 1.41 -9.86 2.87
C GLU A 85 -0.08 -9.77 3.24
N ASN A 86 -0.38 -9.61 4.53
CA ASN A 86 -1.76 -9.52 5.01
C ASN A 86 -2.47 -8.27 4.48
N ALA A 87 -1.82 -7.11 4.51
CA ALA A 87 -2.40 -5.85 4.04
C ALA A 87 -2.74 -5.88 2.55
N VAL A 88 -1.87 -6.49 1.74
CA VAL A 88 -2.07 -6.67 0.29
C VAL A 88 -3.20 -7.67 0.03
N ILE A 89 -3.21 -8.83 0.70
CA ILE A 89 -4.29 -9.82 0.57
C ILE A 89 -5.65 -9.20 0.92
N GLN A 90 -5.73 -8.47 2.03
CA GLN A 90 -6.98 -7.89 2.50
C GLN A 90 -7.49 -6.79 1.59
N ASN A 91 -6.60 -5.94 1.05
CA ASN A 91 -6.99 -4.96 0.04
C ASN A 91 -7.46 -5.65 -1.25
N ALA A 92 -6.78 -6.71 -1.71
CA ALA A 92 -7.26 -7.48 -2.86
C ALA A 92 -8.68 -8.02 -2.64
N ALA A 93 -8.95 -8.61 -1.48
CA ALA A 93 -10.30 -9.09 -1.15
C ALA A 93 -11.33 -7.96 -1.09
N ALA A 94 -11.01 -6.84 -0.44
CA ALA A 94 -11.92 -5.71 -0.24
C ALA A 94 -12.29 -5.00 -1.56
N PHE A 95 -11.35 -4.92 -2.51
CA PHE A 95 -11.53 -4.25 -3.80
C PHE A 95 -11.81 -5.23 -4.95
N GLY A 96 -11.97 -6.53 -4.67
CA GLY A 96 -12.22 -7.55 -5.69
C GLY A 96 -11.10 -7.68 -6.73
N LYS A 97 -9.85 -7.48 -6.31
CA LYS A 97 -8.67 -7.58 -7.17
C LYS A 97 -8.10 -8.99 -7.17
N THR A 98 -7.48 -9.37 -8.27
CA THR A 98 -6.61 -10.55 -8.36
C THR A 98 -5.19 -10.12 -8.03
N LEU A 99 -4.49 -10.91 -7.23
CA LEU A 99 -3.13 -10.63 -6.79
C LEU A 99 -2.15 -11.51 -7.58
N HIS A 100 -1.15 -10.88 -8.18
CA HIS A 100 0.04 -11.53 -8.70
C HIS A 100 1.21 -11.28 -7.75
N VAL A 101 1.99 -12.32 -7.45
CA VAL A 101 3.21 -12.25 -6.65
C VAL A 101 4.33 -12.91 -7.44
N ASP A 102 5.38 -12.14 -7.73
CA ASP A 102 6.57 -12.62 -8.42
C ASP A 102 7.46 -13.47 -7.50
N ALA A 103 8.36 -14.25 -8.08
CA ALA A 103 9.35 -15.02 -7.32
C ALA A 103 10.30 -14.15 -6.47
N ASN A 104 10.46 -12.87 -6.83
CA ASN A 104 11.28 -11.90 -6.10
C ASN A 104 10.50 -11.11 -5.04
N HIS A 105 9.32 -11.58 -4.61
CA HIS A 105 8.52 -10.94 -3.57
C HIS A 105 7.86 -9.60 -3.95
N CYS A 106 7.98 -9.16 -5.20
CA CYS A 106 7.16 -8.08 -5.74
C CYS A 106 5.71 -8.54 -5.96
N TRP A 107 4.76 -7.64 -5.78
CA TRP A 107 3.33 -7.91 -5.95
C TRP A 107 2.64 -6.86 -6.80
N THR A 108 1.54 -7.23 -7.46
CA THR A 108 0.68 -6.31 -8.21
C THR A 108 -0.75 -6.82 -8.30
N TYR A 109 -1.71 -5.91 -8.44
CA TYR A 109 -3.10 -6.27 -8.80
C TYR A 109 -3.36 -6.25 -10.31
N ALA A 110 -2.38 -5.86 -11.12
CA ALA A 110 -2.51 -5.88 -12.56
C ALA A 110 -2.49 -7.33 -13.06
N THR A 111 -3.18 -7.56 -14.18
CA THR A 111 -3.08 -8.84 -14.88
C THR A 111 -1.71 -8.94 -15.52
N LEU A 112 -0.78 -9.62 -14.85
CA LEU A 112 0.55 -9.91 -15.37
C LEU A 112 0.61 -11.34 -15.89
N ARG A 113 1.24 -11.52 -17.07
CA ARG A 113 1.78 -12.82 -17.47
C ARG A 113 3.27 -12.78 -17.19
N SER A 114 3.67 -13.46 -16.13
CA SER A 114 5.07 -13.69 -15.83
C SER A 114 5.35 -15.19 -15.89
N ASP A 115 6.53 -15.54 -16.39
CA ASP A 115 7.05 -16.90 -16.34
C ASP A 115 7.53 -17.26 -14.91
N THR A 116 7.56 -16.26 -14.03
CA THR A 116 7.88 -16.36 -12.61
C THR A 116 6.69 -15.92 -11.75
N GLY A 117 6.53 -16.53 -10.59
CA GLY A 117 5.48 -16.15 -9.63
C GLY A 117 4.15 -16.89 -9.75
N GLN A 118 3.15 -16.36 -9.05
CA GLN A 118 1.82 -16.96 -8.91
C GLN A 118 0.72 -15.89 -8.92
N THR A 119 -0.40 -16.20 -9.54
CA THR A 119 -1.58 -15.33 -9.59
C THR A 119 -2.77 -16.02 -8.94
N PHE A 120 -3.43 -15.35 -7.99
CA PHE A 120 -4.58 -15.89 -7.28
C PHE A 120 -5.53 -14.79 -6.82
N THR A 121 -6.79 -15.14 -6.62
CA THR A 121 -7.79 -14.22 -6.04
C THR A 121 -8.00 -14.62 -4.58
N PRO A 122 -7.68 -13.73 -3.62
CA PRO A 122 -7.98 -14.00 -2.22
C PRO A 122 -9.48 -14.22 -1.99
N GLY A 123 -9.83 -15.22 -1.19
CA GLY A 123 -11.22 -15.43 -0.76
C GLY A 123 -11.65 -14.35 0.23
N PRO A 124 -12.97 -14.11 0.40
CA PRO A 124 -13.46 -13.23 1.47
C PRO A 124 -13.01 -13.80 2.83
N GLU A 125 -12.33 -13.00 3.65
CA GLU A 125 -11.77 -13.47 4.92
C GLU A 125 -12.84 -14.14 5.82
N GLN A 126 -12.48 -15.29 6.39
CA GLN A 126 -13.07 -15.75 7.64
C GLN A 126 -12.45 -14.92 8.77
N ARG A 127 -13.25 -14.07 9.42
CA ARG A 127 -12.83 -13.24 10.57
C ARG A 127 -11.91 -14.05 11.50
N ARG A 128 -10.79 -13.45 11.93
CA ARG A 128 -9.92 -14.02 12.96
C ARG A 128 -10.78 -14.47 14.15
N ARG A 129 -10.62 -15.73 14.58
CA ARG A 129 -11.41 -16.37 15.64
C ARG A 129 -11.11 -15.83 17.05
N ASP A 130 -10.11 -14.96 17.19
CA ASP A 130 -9.52 -14.61 18.49
C ASP A 130 -9.63 -13.11 18.85
N GLU A 131 -10.42 -12.34 18.11
CA GLU A 131 -10.74 -10.98 18.53
C GLU A 131 -11.97 -11.00 19.45
N PRO A 132 -11.85 -10.58 20.74
CA PRO A 132 -13.02 -10.51 21.59
C PRO A 132 -13.98 -9.48 20.99
N ALA A 133 -15.21 -9.92 20.71
CA ALA A 133 -16.28 -9.04 20.26
C ALA A 133 -16.30 -7.79 21.14
N ALA A 134 -16.15 -6.62 20.53
CA ALA A 134 -16.31 -5.34 21.21
C ALA A 134 -17.62 -5.39 22.01
N ALA A 135 -17.50 -5.33 23.34
CA ALA A 135 -18.63 -5.40 24.24
C ALA A 135 -19.61 -4.29 23.83
N ALA A 136 -20.83 -4.69 23.46
CA ALA A 136 -21.90 -3.76 23.16
C ALA A 136 -22.07 -2.80 24.35
N ALA A 137 -21.97 -1.50 24.08
CA ALA A 137 -22.27 -0.48 25.07
C ALA A 137 -23.69 -0.70 25.61
N PRO A 138 -23.92 -0.61 26.93
CA PRO A 138 -25.26 -0.76 27.48
C PRO A 138 -26.18 0.34 26.92
N PRO A 139 -27.46 0.02 26.65
CA PRO A 139 -28.40 0.99 26.11
C PRO A 139 -28.55 2.18 27.08
N ALA A 140 -28.36 3.38 26.55
CA ALA A 140 -28.72 4.60 27.23
C ALA A 140 -30.25 4.65 27.36
N GLY A 141 -30.75 4.57 28.59
CA GLY A 141 -32.14 4.91 28.90
C GLY A 141 -32.87 3.86 29.74
N ALA A 142 -32.85 4.06 31.05
CA ALA A 142 -34.02 3.83 31.90
C ALA A 142 -34.17 5.06 32.79
N ALA A 143 -35.39 5.59 32.83
CA ALA A 143 -35.83 6.80 33.52
C ALA A 143 -35.65 6.74 35.04
#